data_AF-A0A2Z5KBE0-F1
#
_entry.id   AF-A0A2Z5KBE0-F1
#
_cell.length_a   1.000
_cell.length_b   1.000
_cell.length_c   1.000
_cell.angle_alpha   90.00
_cell.angle_beta   90.00
_cell.angle_gamma   90.00
#
_symmetry.space_group_name_H-M   'P 1'
#
loop_
_entity.id
_entity.type
_entity.pdbx_description
1 polymer ?
#
loop_
_entity_poly.entity_id
_entity_poly.type
_entity_poly.pdbx_seq_one_letter_code
_entity_poly.pdbx_strand_id
1 'polypeptide(L)'
;MTDLVERLVPDELWVLFRRVVPPTEMKRPQGGGRRRAGDRACLAAIIFVATSGCTWRQLPPVFGPAWPTVYRRFARWGSHSFSCMYGPGPRPWR
;
A
#
# COMPACT_ATOMS: atom_id res chain seq x y z
N MET A 1 -6.06 -3.38 -17.89
CA MET A 1 -5.55 -3.77 -16.55
C MET A 1 -5.50 -2.61 -15.56
N THR A 2 -5.53 -1.35 -16.03
CA THR A 2 -5.60 -0.12 -15.23
C THR A 2 -6.99 0.19 -14.67
N ASP A 3 -8.05 -0.28 -15.33
CA ASP A 3 -9.46 0.04 -15.00
C ASP A 3 -9.84 -0.23 -13.54
N LEU A 4 -9.55 -1.43 -13.01
CA LEU A 4 -9.89 -1.75 -11.61
C LEU A 4 -9.11 -0.89 -10.60
N VAL A 5 -7.84 -0.61 -10.90
CA VAL A 5 -6.98 0.24 -10.05
C VAL A 5 -7.46 1.69 -10.08
N GLU A 6 -7.87 2.20 -11.24
CA GLU A 6 -8.42 3.54 -11.41
C GLU A 6 -9.81 3.67 -10.77
N ARG A 7 -10.64 2.63 -10.81
CA ARG A 7 -11.94 2.60 -10.13
C ARG A 7 -11.82 2.55 -8.61
N LEU A 8 -10.91 1.74 -8.08
CA LEU A 8 -10.68 1.62 -6.63
C LEU A 8 -9.88 2.81 -6.09
N VAL A 9 -8.99 3.37 -6.92
CA VAL A 9 -8.20 4.54 -6.59
C VAL A 9 -8.33 5.57 -7.71
N PRO A 10 -9.41 6.36 -7.71
CA PRO A 10 -9.53 7.52 -8.59
C PRO A 10 -8.38 8.50 -8.37
N ASP A 11 -8.06 9.31 -9.37
CA ASP A 11 -6.96 10.26 -9.29
C ASP A 11 -7.12 11.25 -8.13
N GLU A 12 -8.36 11.68 -7.84
CA GLU A 12 -8.65 12.56 -6.72
C GLU A 12 -8.34 11.91 -5.37
N LEU A 13 -8.76 10.66 -5.17
CA LEU A 13 -8.42 9.90 -3.96
C LEU A 13 -6.91 9.71 -3.85
N TRP A 14 -6.25 9.42 -4.98
CA TRP A 14 -4.80 9.27 -5.03
C TRP A 14 -4.08 10.56 -4.61
N VAL A 15 -4.56 11.73 -5.09
CA VAL A 15 -4.01 13.03 -4.73
C VAL A 15 -4.20 13.32 -3.24
N LEU A 16 -5.39 13.07 -2.69
CA LEU A 16 -5.68 13.25 -1.27
C LEU A 16 -4.81 12.32 -0.40
N PHE A 17 -4.73 11.05 -0.77
CA PHE A 17 -3.93 10.06 -0.08
C PHE A 17 -2.45 10.45 -0.02
N ARG A 18 -1.89 10.98 -1.11
CA ARG A 18 -0.50 11.46 -1.16
C ARG A 18 -0.22 12.69 -0.27
N ARG A 19 -1.25 13.41 0.17
CA ARG A 19 -1.09 14.54 1.12
C ARG A 19 -0.95 14.07 2.56
N VAL A 20 -1.65 12.98 2.93
CA VAL A 20 -1.66 12.45 4.30
C VAL A 20 -0.57 11.43 4.55
N VAL A 21 -0.20 10.67 3.51
CA VAL A 21 0.89 9.71 3.62
C VAL A 21 2.20 10.45 3.34
N PRO A 22 3.19 10.39 4.25
CA PRO A 22 4.48 11.00 4.00
C PRO A 22 5.02 10.46 2.68
N PRO A 23 5.63 11.32 1.83
CA PRO A 23 6.25 10.86 0.61
C PRO A 23 7.11 9.67 0.98
N THR A 24 6.88 8.54 0.32
CA THR A 24 7.72 7.38 0.57
C THR A 24 9.09 7.71 0.03
N GLU A 25 9.92 8.33 0.86
CA GLU A 25 11.35 8.41 0.67
C GLU A 25 11.87 6.98 0.81
N MET A 26 11.79 6.24 -0.29
CA MET A 26 12.69 5.14 -0.54
C MET A 26 13.76 5.71 -1.44
N LYS A 27 14.79 6.32 -0.80
CA LYS A 27 16.04 6.69 -1.47
C LYS A 27 16.46 5.51 -2.33
N ARG A 28 16.42 5.71 -3.64
CA ARG A 28 16.79 4.74 -4.68
C ARG A 28 18.32 4.77 -4.73
N PRO A 29 19.05 3.72 -4.31
CA PRO A 29 20.50 3.83 -4.29
C PRO A 29 21.12 3.86 -5.68
N GLN A 30 20.51 3.24 -6.70
CA GLN A 30 21.06 3.27 -8.05
C GLN A 30 20.07 2.74 -9.08
N GLY A 31 20.10 3.34 -10.28
CA GLY A 31 19.34 2.91 -11.43
C GLY A 31 19.71 1.48 -11.86
N GLY A 32 18.70 0.73 -12.31
CA GLY A 32 18.88 -0.62 -12.85
C GLY A 32 18.05 -1.67 -12.12
N GLY A 33 16.76 -1.76 -12.43
CA GLY A 33 15.91 -2.85 -11.93
C GLY A 33 14.42 -2.60 -12.15
N ARG A 34 13.70 -3.63 -12.62
CA ARG A 34 12.27 -3.68 -12.99
C ARG A 34 11.41 -2.71 -12.16
N ARG A 35 10.59 -1.87 -12.83
CA ARG A 35 9.64 -0.92 -12.20
C ARG A 35 8.98 -1.59 -10.98
N ARG A 36 9.39 -1.19 -9.76
CA ARG A 36 8.79 -1.70 -8.52
C ARG A 36 7.31 -1.30 -8.51
N ALA A 37 6.46 -2.15 -7.93
CA ALA A 37 5.02 -1.99 -7.93
C ALA A 37 4.60 -0.57 -7.54
N GLY A 38 3.74 0.04 -8.35
CA GLY A 38 3.31 1.42 -8.15
C GLY A 38 2.55 1.57 -6.84
N ASP A 39 2.81 2.65 -6.12
CA ASP A 39 2.15 2.93 -4.84
C ASP A 39 0.62 2.98 -4.97
N ARG A 40 0.12 3.47 -6.11
CA ARG A 40 -1.31 3.45 -6.45
C ARG A 40 -1.89 2.03 -6.54
N ALA A 41 -1.12 1.09 -7.09
CA ALA A 41 -1.52 -0.32 -7.17
C ALA A 41 -1.51 -0.99 -5.78
N CYS A 42 -0.56 -0.61 -4.91
CA CYS A 42 -0.56 -1.08 -3.52
C CYS A 42 -1.77 -0.53 -2.75
N LEU A 43 -2.12 0.74 -2.96
CA LEU A 43 -3.31 1.33 -2.36
C LEU A 43 -4.59 0.65 -2.84
N ALA A 44 -4.73 0.41 -4.15
CA ALA A 44 -5.87 -0.31 -4.71
C ALA A 44 -6.01 -1.72 -4.13
N ALA A 45 -4.89 -2.44 -3.99
CA ALA A 45 -4.87 -3.76 -3.36
C ALA A 45 -5.28 -3.73 -1.87
N ILE A 46 -4.83 -2.72 -1.11
CA ILE A 46 -5.24 -2.53 0.29
C ILE A 46 -6.73 -2.26 0.39
N ILE A 47 -7.26 -1.34 -0.43
CA ILE A 47 -8.70 -1.03 -0.46
C ILE A 47 -9.50 -2.27 -0.85
N PHE A 48 -9.04 -3.04 -1.83
CA PHE A 48 -9.70 -4.29 -2.22
C PHE A 48 -9.77 -5.28 -1.05
N VAL A 49 -8.67 -5.52 -0.34
CA VAL A 49 -8.64 -6.39 0.84
C VAL A 49 -9.58 -5.87 1.94
N ALA A 50 -9.56 -4.56 2.21
CA ALA A 50 -10.40 -3.94 3.22
C ALA A 50 -11.91 -3.99 2.89
N THR A 51 -12.28 -3.87 1.61
CA THR A 51 -13.67 -3.86 1.14
C THR A 51 -14.24 -5.26 0.91
N SER A 52 -13.43 -6.18 0.42
CA SER A 52 -13.85 -7.58 0.19
C SER A 52 -13.77 -8.46 1.44
N GLY A 53 -13.02 -8.04 2.46
CA GLY A 53 -12.76 -8.85 3.66
C GLY A 53 -11.92 -10.11 3.40
N CYS A 54 -11.32 -10.24 2.21
CA CYS A 54 -10.49 -11.40 1.89
C CYS A 54 -9.15 -11.35 2.65
N THR A 55 -8.54 -12.51 2.87
CA THR A 55 -7.22 -12.54 3.49
C THR A 55 -6.16 -11.96 2.53
N TRP A 56 -5.08 -11.39 3.06
CA TRP A 56 -3.96 -10.89 2.23
C TRP A 56 -3.45 -11.94 1.23
N ARG A 57 -3.43 -13.23 1.60
CA ARG A 57 -3.00 -14.34 0.75
C ARG A 57 -3.91 -14.59 -0.45
N GLN A 58 -5.18 -14.18 -0.37
CA GLN A 58 -6.17 -14.27 -1.44
C GLN A 58 -6.18 -13.04 -2.35
N LEU A 59 -5.24 -12.09 -2.15
CA LEU A 59 -5.13 -10.92 -3.00
C LEU A 59 -4.94 -11.36 -4.47
N PRO A 60 -5.84 -10.94 -5.38
CA PRO A 60 -5.72 -11.28 -6.79
C PRO A 60 -4.42 -10.71 -7.40
N PRO A 61 -3.71 -11.46 -8.26
CA PRO A 61 -2.48 -10.99 -8.89
C PRO A 61 -2.70 -9.82 -9.86
N VAL A 62 -3.96 -9.52 -10.21
CA VAL A 62 -4.36 -8.43 -11.14
C VAL A 62 -3.84 -7.06 -10.73
N PHE A 63 -3.63 -6.82 -9.44
CA PHE A 63 -3.13 -5.54 -8.95
C PHE A 63 -1.65 -5.31 -9.31
N GLY A 64 -0.88 -6.38 -9.52
CA GLY A 64 0.56 -6.31 -9.81
C GLY A 64 1.45 -6.64 -8.60
N PRO A 65 1.37 -5.95 -7.43
CA PRO A 65 2.18 -6.30 -6.29
C PRO A 65 1.71 -7.59 -5.62
N ALA A 66 2.66 -8.46 -5.28
CA ALA A 66 2.40 -9.59 -4.40
C ALA A 66 1.95 -9.12 -3.01
N TRP A 67 1.08 -9.91 -2.37
CA TRP A 67 0.50 -9.59 -1.06
C TRP A 67 1.51 -9.19 0.03
N PRO A 68 2.75 -9.74 0.13
CA PRO A 68 3.69 -9.31 1.16
C PRO A 68 4.16 -7.88 0.94
N THR A 69 4.26 -7.44 -0.31
CA THR A 69 4.63 -6.07 -0.67
C THR A 69 3.52 -5.10 -0.29
N VAL A 70 2.27 -5.47 -0.54
CA VAL A 70 1.10 -4.69 -0.18
C VAL A 70 0.98 -4.56 1.34
N TYR A 71 1.11 -5.65 2.08
CA TYR A 71 1.05 -5.65 3.54
C TYR A 71 2.16 -4.80 4.18
N ARG A 72 3.42 -4.93 3.71
CA ARG A 72 4.52 -4.06 4.19
C ARG A 72 4.24 -2.59 3.94
N ARG A 73 3.57 -2.27 2.82
CA ARG A 73 3.19 -0.91 2.47
C ARG A 73 2.10 -0.38 3.41
N PHE A 74 1.06 -1.18 3.64
CA PHE A 74 0.01 -0.89 4.61
C PHE A 74 0.59 -0.61 6.00
N ALA A 75 1.45 -1.50 6.50
CA ALA A 75 2.10 -1.32 7.80
C ALA A 75 2.92 -0.01 7.86
N ARG A 76 3.72 0.29 6.83
CA ARG A 76 4.53 1.51 6.78
C ARG A 76 3.69 2.79 6.75
N TRP A 77 2.56 2.78 6.06
CA TRP A 77 1.63 3.90 6.01
C TRP A 77 0.85 4.06 7.33
N GLY A 78 0.42 2.94 7.93
CA GLY A 78 -0.23 2.94 9.24
C GLY A 78 0.67 3.41 10.37
N SER A 79 1.96 3.10 10.34
CA SER A 79 2.90 3.53 11.38
C SER A 79 2.99 5.05 11.49
N HIS A 80 2.81 5.84 10.44
CA HIS A 80 2.87 7.31 10.55
C HIS A 80 1.58 7.94 11.11
N SER A 81 0.41 7.36 10.85
CA SER A 81 -0.84 7.82 11.47
C SER A 81 -1.01 7.32 12.91
N PHE A 82 -0.35 6.21 13.28
CA PHE A 82 -0.40 5.64 14.63
C PHE A 82 0.82 5.94 15.51
N SER A 83 1.93 6.50 14.98
CA SER A 83 3.14 6.79 15.78
C SER A 83 2.91 7.84 16.87
N CYS A 84 1.85 8.65 16.80
CA CYS A 84 1.48 9.56 17.89
C CYS A 84 0.64 8.86 18.99
N MET A 85 0.00 7.72 18.69
CA MET A 85 -0.90 7.02 19.63
C MET A 85 -0.31 5.73 20.20
N TYR A 86 0.68 5.10 19.55
CA TYR A 86 1.32 3.88 20.05
C TYR A 86 2.83 3.99 19.90
N GLY A 87 3.52 4.16 21.05
CA GLY A 87 4.97 4.01 21.18
C GLY A 87 5.46 2.61 20.77
N PRO A 88 6.77 2.32 20.88
CA PRO A 88 7.39 1.13 20.30
C PRO A 88 6.95 -0.14 21.06
N GLY A 89 5.78 -0.65 20.72
CA GLY A 89 5.20 -1.88 21.27
C GLY A 89 5.44 -3.08 20.35
N PRO A 90 5.60 -4.29 20.91
CA PRO A 90 6.01 -5.47 20.16
C PRO A 90 4.89 -5.93 19.23
N ARG A 91 5.30 -6.39 18.04
CA ARG A 91 4.40 -6.88 16.99
C ARG A 91 3.41 -7.94 17.53
N PRO A 92 2.09 -7.76 17.35
CA PRO A 92 1.15 -8.84 17.54
C PRO A 92 0.49 -9.17 16.20
N TRP A 93 1.05 -10.14 15.48
CA TRP A 93 0.31 -10.81 14.39
C TRP A 93 0.77 -12.28 14.36
N ARG A 94 0.20 -13.07 15.28
CA ARG A 94 0.09 -14.53 15.17
C ARG A 94 -1.32 -14.83 14.66
#